data_AF-A0A955C9P8-F1
#
_entry.id   AF-A0A955C9P8-F1
#
_cell.length_a   1.000
_cell.length_b   1.000
_cell.length_c   1.000
_cell.angle_alpha   90.00
_cell.angle_beta   90.00
_cell.angle_gamma   90.00
#
_symmetry.space_group_name_H-M   'P 1'
#
loop_
_entity.id
_entity.type
_entity.pdbx_description
1 polymer ?
#
loop_
_entity_poly.entity_id
_entity_poly.type
_entity_poly.pdbx_seq_one_letter_code
_entity_poly.pdbx_strand_id
1 'polypeptide(L)'
;MELPGKLTINDALYAMDGGTTVLCATDECGVKRSVLLGQHRFPDARTLVPAGRLCFDGDLVPIRSEFESAVLDLLRNADIANHTSPQAGSGKFSPNAIILGDDIRQALESSPEENLRRYCERIVRFVESDDFLVFQQRVELARDESRYRVYISCNDDNRKHATVKLAALRNLPVIEARRRLEAHTPLADDVSAVDAGNLLVEFRAVGIDLRLERLPGGE
;
A
#
# COMPACT_ATOMS: atom_id res chain seq x y z
N MET A 1 0.26 -17.35 -17.48
CA MET A 1 1.02 -17.70 -16.27
C MET A 1 0.27 -18.84 -15.61
N GLU A 2 0.92 -19.98 -15.42
CA GLU A 2 0.29 -21.14 -14.79
C GLU A 2 0.68 -21.19 -13.32
N LEU A 3 -0.32 -21.39 -12.45
CA LEU A 3 -0.10 -21.58 -11.03
C LEU A 3 0.09 -23.07 -10.72
N PRO A 4 1.04 -23.42 -9.84
CA PRO A 4 1.20 -24.79 -9.38
C PRO A 4 -0.01 -25.23 -8.54
N GLY A 5 -0.17 -26.54 -8.37
CA GLY A 5 -1.18 -27.08 -7.46
C GLY A 5 -0.79 -26.93 -5.99
N LYS A 6 0.51 -26.82 -5.68
CA LYS A 6 1.03 -26.70 -4.33
C LYS A 6 2.31 -25.86 -4.26
N LEU A 7 2.53 -25.22 -3.12
CA LEU A 7 3.80 -24.57 -2.79
C LEU A 7 4.34 -25.10 -1.46
N THR A 8 5.66 -25.23 -1.40
CA THR A 8 6.42 -25.40 -0.16
C THR A 8 7.32 -24.17 0.00
N ILE A 9 7.10 -23.37 1.04
CA ILE A 9 7.91 -22.19 1.35
C ILE A 9 9.19 -22.64 2.01
N ASN A 10 10.32 -22.32 1.36
CA ASN A 10 11.63 -22.69 1.84
C ASN A 10 12.33 -21.55 2.57
N ASP A 11 12.12 -20.30 2.15
CA ASP A 11 12.84 -19.17 2.72
C ASP A 11 12.06 -17.88 2.54
N ALA A 12 12.44 -16.85 3.28
CA ALA A 12 11.88 -15.51 3.12
C ALA A 12 12.91 -14.43 3.37
N LEU A 13 12.82 -13.36 2.58
CA LEU A 13 13.51 -12.11 2.81
C LEU A 13 12.49 -11.04 3.17
N TYR A 14 12.69 -10.41 4.33
CA TYR A 14 11.93 -9.25 4.77
C TYR A 14 12.86 -8.04 4.80
N ALA A 15 12.61 -7.08 3.91
CA ALA A 15 13.39 -5.86 3.85
C ALA A 15 12.83 -4.80 4.81
N MET A 16 13.73 -4.12 5.51
CA MET A 16 13.40 -3.00 6.39
C MET A 16 13.12 -1.69 5.62
N ASP A 17 12.85 -1.77 4.33
CA ASP A 17 12.47 -0.64 3.46
C ASP A 17 10.98 -0.28 3.58
N GLY A 18 10.36 -0.70 4.70
CA GLY A 18 8.92 -0.64 4.90
C GLY A 18 8.21 -1.92 4.45
N GLY A 19 8.82 -3.08 4.63
CA GLY A 19 8.09 -4.35 4.60
C GLY A 19 7.98 -5.03 3.24
N THR A 20 8.92 -4.76 2.33
CA THR A 20 9.06 -5.62 1.15
C THR A 20 9.33 -7.05 1.60
N THR A 21 8.47 -7.98 1.19
CA THR A 21 8.57 -9.39 1.54
C THR A 21 8.78 -10.22 0.27
N VAL A 22 9.77 -11.10 0.27
CA VAL A 22 10.01 -12.07 -0.79
C VAL A 22 9.97 -13.46 -0.17
N LEU A 23 9.09 -14.33 -0.66
CA LEU A 23 9.02 -15.73 -0.31
C LEU A 23 9.66 -16.56 -1.42
N CYS A 24 10.59 -17.43 -1.05
CA CYS A 24 11.20 -18.41 -1.93
C CYS A 24 10.54 -19.76 -1.70
N ALA A 25 9.95 -20.34 -2.73
CA ALA A 25 9.17 -21.56 -2.65
C ALA A 25 9.62 -22.60 -3.67
N THR A 26 9.10 -23.82 -3.53
CA THR A 26 9.22 -24.89 -4.51
C THR A 26 7.84 -25.48 -4.75
N ASP A 27 7.49 -25.76 -6.00
CA ASP A 27 6.22 -26.40 -6.35
C ASP A 27 6.27 -27.93 -6.24
N GLU A 28 5.15 -28.60 -6.50
CA GLU A 28 5.05 -30.07 -6.48
C GLU A 28 5.99 -30.78 -7.46
N CYS A 29 6.47 -30.07 -8.50
CA CYS A 29 7.40 -30.58 -9.50
C CYS A 29 8.87 -30.31 -9.14
N GLY A 30 9.15 -29.68 -7.98
CA GLY A 30 10.51 -29.32 -7.59
C GLY A 30 11.02 -28.02 -8.24
N VAL A 31 10.17 -27.28 -8.94
CA VAL A 31 10.54 -26.02 -9.60
C VAL A 31 10.54 -24.90 -8.56
N LYS A 32 11.59 -24.06 -8.59
CA LYS A 32 11.68 -22.88 -7.72
C LYS A 32 10.66 -21.84 -8.13
N ARG A 33 9.94 -21.31 -7.15
CA ARG A 33 8.93 -20.27 -7.28
C ARG A 33 9.26 -19.10 -6.37
N SER A 34 8.73 -17.93 -6.69
CA SER A 34 8.90 -16.73 -5.89
C SER A 34 7.60 -15.94 -5.77
N VAL A 35 7.32 -15.45 -4.57
CA VAL A 35 6.22 -14.53 -4.32
C VAL A 35 6.78 -13.28 -3.68
N LEU A 36 6.49 -12.12 -4.26
CA LEU A 36 7.04 -10.85 -3.79
C LEU A 36 5.93 -9.85 -3.56
N LEU A 37 5.96 -9.16 -2.43
CA LEU A 37 5.09 -8.04 -2.11
C LEU A 37 5.94 -6.82 -1.73
N GLY A 38 5.86 -5.75 -2.54
CA GLY A 38 6.62 -4.51 -2.30
C GLY A 38 5.93 -3.51 -1.37
N GLN A 39 5.62 -3.86 -0.12
CA GLN A 39 4.59 -3.17 0.71
C GLN A 39 4.77 -1.64 0.90
N HIS A 40 5.96 -1.12 1.22
CA HIS A 40 6.15 0.34 1.43
C HIS A 40 7.47 0.92 0.88
N ARG A 41 7.95 0.41 -0.26
CA ARG A 41 9.02 1.12 -0.99
C ARG A 41 8.53 2.51 -1.35
N PHE A 42 9.32 3.54 -1.04
CA PHE A 42 9.10 4.86 -1.63
C PHE A 42 9.04 4.69 -3.16
N PRO A 43 8.10 5.34 -3.84
CA PRO A 43 7.99 5.26 -5.30
C PRO A 43 9.24 5.90 -5.93
N ASP A 44 10.29 5.10 -6.14
CA ASP A 44 11.44 5.44 -6.97
C ASP A 44 11.27 4.71 -8.30
N ALA A 45 11.33 5.48 -9.39
CA ALA A 45 11.22 5.05 -10.79
C ALA A 45 12.29 4.01 -11.19
N ARG A 46 13.30 3.76 -10.37
CA ARG A 46 14.44 2.87 -10.67
C ARG A 46 14.32 1.44 -10.15
N THR A 47 13.20 1.06 -9.52
CA THR A 47 13.03 -0.27 -8.93
C THR A 47 12.20 -1.21 -9.82
N LEU A 48 12.66 -2.47 -9.94
CA LEU A 48 12.11 -3.51 -10.82
C LEU A 48 10.66 -3.94 -10.47
N VAL A 49 10.15 -3.61 -9.29
CA VAL A 49 8.78 -3.93 -8.87
C VAL A 49 8.08 -2.67 -8.36
N PRO A 50 6.90 -2.32 -8.89
CA PRO A 50 6.11 -1.20 -8.40
C PRO A 50 5.74 -1.39 -6.92
N ALA A 51 5.83 -0.32 -6.15
CA ALA A 51 5.41 -0.32 -4.76
C ALA A 51 3.97 -0.85 -4.60
N GLY A 52 3.76 -1.62 -3.55
CA GLY A 52 2.50 -2.21 -3.13
C GLY A 52 1.99 -3.34 -4.01
N ARG A 53 2.72 -3.81 -5.01
CA ARG A 53 2.25 -4.87 -5.92
C ARG A 53 2.68 -6.24 -5.44
N LEU A 54 1.77 -7.20 -5.61
CA LEU A 54 2.06 -8.63 -5.52
C LEU A 54 2.60 -9.11 -6.87
N CYS A 55 3.70 -9.87 -6.82
CA CYS A 55 4.27 -10.56 -7.97
C CYS A 55 4.37 -12.05 -7.70
N PHE A 56 4.19 -12.85 -8.74
CA PHE A 56 4.43 -14.29 -8.76
C PHE A 56 5.43 -14.60 -9.88
N ASP A 57 6.56 -15.22 -9.53
CA ASP A 57 7.66 -15.51 -10.47
C ASP A 57 8.16 -14.29 -11.28
N GLY A 58 8.13 -13.12 -10.63
CA GLY A 58 8.56 -11.84 -11.22
C GLY A 58 7.48 -11.12 -12.02
N ASP A 59 6.37 -11.80 -12.35
CA ASP A 59 5.25 -11.19 -13.06
C ASP A 59 4.24 -10.55 -12.11
N LEU A 60 3.66 -9.43 -12.52
CA LEU A 60 2.68 -8.70 -11.73
C LEU A 60 1.36 -9.46 -11.64
N VAL A 61 0.89 -9.69 -10.42
CA VAL A 61 -0.45 -10.19 -10.15
C VAL A 61 -1.47 -9.07 -10.43
N PRO A 62 -2.52 -9.32 -11.23
CA PRO A 62 -3.58 -8.35 -11.45
C PRO A 62 -4.45 -8.18 -10.19
N ILE A 63 -4.68 -6.93 -9.79
CA ILE A 63 -5.40 -6.58 -8.56
C ILE A 63 -6.84 -7.10 -8.62
N ARG A 64 -7.28 -7.77 -7.56
CA ARG A 64 -8.66 -8.29 -7.40
C ARG A 64 -9.11 -9.18 -8.57
N SER A 65 -8.19 -9.97 -9.12
CA SER A 65 -8.46 -10.95 -10.16
C SER A 65 -8.60 -12.36 -9.59
N GLU A 66 -9.19 -13.28 -10.36
CA GLU A 66 -9.18 -14.71 -10.01
C GLU A 66 -7.76 -15.25 -9.82
N PHE A 67 -6.81 -14.70 -10.59
CA PHE A 67 -5.39 -15.03 -10.45
C PHE A 67 -4.81 -14.58 -9.10
N GLU A 68 -5.18 -13.38 -8.61
CA GLU A 68 -4.82 -12.93 -7.26
C GLU A 68 -5.37 -13.87 -6.21
N SER A 69 -6.66 -14.20 -6.28
CA SER A 69 -7.30 -15.12 -5.33
C SER A 69 -6.61 -16.48 -5.29
N ALA A 70 -6.28 -17.04 -6.46
CA ALA A 70 -5.58 -18.32 -6.55
C ALA A 70 -4.16 -18.27 -5.96
N VAL A 71 -3.41 -17.18 -6.16
CA VAL A 71 -2.09 -17.00 -5.50
C VAL A 71 -2.23 -16.92 -3.99
N LEU A 72 -3.23 -16.19 -3.48
CA LEU A 72 -3.47 -16.09 -2.04
C LEU A 72 -3.88 -17.43 -1.43
N ASP A 73 -4.70 -18.22 -2.13
CA ASP A 73 -5.07 -19.56 -1.71
C ASP A 73 -3.87 -20.51 -1.70
N LEU A 74 -2.95 -20.38 -2.66
CA LEU A 74 -1.69 -21.13 -2.62
C LEU A 74 -0.85 -20.76 -1.39
N LEU A 75 -0.76 -19.49 -1.03
CA LEU A 75 -0.01 -19.05 0.16
C LEU A 75 -0.64 -19.54 1.46
N ARG A 76 -1.98 -19.55 1.56
CA ARG A 76 -2.69 -20.08 2.74
C ARG A 76 -2.46 -21.56 2.96
N ASN A 77 -2.41 -22.31 1.86
CA ASN A 77 -2.27 -23.77 1.86
C ASN A 77 -0.82 -24.22 1.65
N ALA A 78 0.13 -23.30 1.65
CA ALA A 78 1.52 -23.64 1.42
C ALA A 78 2.08 -24.44 2.59
N ASP A 79 2.82 -25.50 2.27
CA ASP A 79 3.63 -26.18 3.26
C ASP A 79 4.82 -25.28 3.64
N ILE A 80 5.31 -25.42 4.86
CA ILE A 80 6.55 -24.77 5.29
C ILE A 80 7.63 -25.84 5.34
N ALA A 81 8.75 -25.61 4.66
CA ALA A 81 9.88 -26.51 4.73
C ALA A 81 10.38 -26.56 6.18
N ASN A 82 10.38 -27.76 6.76
CA ASN A 82 10.97 -27.98 8.07
C ASN A 82 12.49 -27.92 7.92
N HIS A 83 13.07 -26.75 8.20
CA HIS A 83 14.51 -26.65 8.36
C HIS A 83 14.89 -27.23 9.71
N THR A 84 15.11 -28.54 9.76
CA THR A 84 16.02 -29.13 10.76
C THR A 84 17.45 -28.69 10.42
N SER A 85 17.75 -27.42 10.63
CA SER A 85 19.11 -26.88 10.48
C SER A 85 19.61 -26.42 11.85
N PRO A 86 20.84 -26.80 12.26
CA PRO A 86 21.37 -26.54 13.59
C PRO A 86 21.48 -25.04 13.79
N GLN A 87 20.70 -24.50 14.74
CA GLN A 87 20.78 -23.13 15.28
C GLN A 87 21.66 -22.20 14.44
N ALA A 88 21.12 -21.70 13.33
CA ALA A 88 21.73 -20.55 12.66
C ALA A 88 21.87 -19.49 13.74
N GLY A 89 23.12 -19.12 14.02
CA GLY A 89 23.55 -18.53 15.28
C GLY A 89 22.52 -17.55 15.82
N SER A 90 22.13 -17.76 17.09
CA SER A 90 21.60 -16.66 17.89
C SER A 90 22.62 -15.53 17.77
N GLY A 91 22.37 -14.60 16.85
CA GLY A 91 22.97 -13.29 16.88
C GLY A 91 22.46 -12.69 18.16
N LYS A 92 23.13 -13.01 19.28
CA LYS A 92 22.90 -12.38 20.56
C LYS A 92 23.22 -10.92 20.30
N PHE A 93 22.17 -10.15 20.03
CA PHE A 93 22.28 -8.72 20.08
C PHE A 93 22.88 -8.35 21.44
N SER A 94 23.73 -7.33 21.44
CA SER A 94 24.21 -6.76 22.70
C SER A 94 23.01 -6.52 23.62
N PRO A 95 23.09 -6.77 24.94
CA PRO A 95 22.01 -6.45 25.88
C PRO A 95 21.60 -4.96 25.85
N ASN A 96 22.38 -4.11 25.16
CA ASN A 96 22.10 -2.69 24.94
C ASN A 96 21.53 -2.36 23.54
N ALA A 97 21.16 -3.35 22.73
CA ALA A 97 20.59 -3.12 21.41
C ALA A 97 19.11 -2.69 21.51
N ILE A 98 18.79 -1.49 21.01
CA ILE A 98 17.42 -1.04 20.85
C ILE A 98 16.93 -1.52 19.49
N ILE A 99 16.03 -2.52 19.50
CA ILE A 99 15.35 -2.99 18.30
C ILE A 99 14.09 -2.14 18.12
N LEU A 100 14.08 -1.32 17.08
CA LEU A 100 12.94 -0.48 16.68
C LEU A 100 12.04 -1.29 15.73
N GLY A 101 10.83 -1.61 16.18
CA GLY A 101 9.83 -2.39 15.44
C GLY A 101 9.48 -3.69 16.15
N ASP A 102 8.22 -3.83 16.55
CA ASP A 102 7.71 -5.04 17.22
C ASP A 102 7.79 -6.28 16.31
N ASP A 103 7.71 -6.06 15.00
CA ASP A 103 7.86 -7.06 13.94
C ASP A 103 9.28 -7.64 13.87
N ILE A 104 10.34 -6.86 14.14
CA ILE A 104 11.71 -7.37 14.21
C ILE A 104 11.92 -8.16 15.51
N ARG A 105 11.38 -7.67 16.64
CA ARG A 105 11.44 -8.38 17.91
C ARG A 105 10.77 -9.75 17.81
N GLN A 106 9.57 -9.81 17.23
CA GLN A 106 8.83 -11.05 17.04
C GLN A 106 9.52 -12.03 16.10
N ALA A 107 10.16 -11.54 15.02
CA ALA A 107 10.91 -12.39 14.10
C ALA A 107 12.13 -13.05 14.77
N LEU A 108 12.74 -12.38 15.75
CA LEU A 108 13.88 -12.91 16.50
C LEU A 108 13.49 -13.89 17.61
N GLU A 109 12.28 -13.76 18.14
CA GLU A 109 11.75 -14.60 19.23
C GLU A 109 11.08 -15.89 18.73
N SER A 110 10.70 -15.96 17.46
CA SER A 110 9.94 -17.07 16.88
C SER A 110 10.85 -18.06 16.12
N SER A 111 10.39 -19.29 15.92
CA SER A 111 11.14 -20.25 15.10
C SER A 111 11.18 -19.80 13.63
N PRO A 112 12.18 -20.23 12.84
CA PRO A 112 12.22 -19.93 11.41
C PRO A 112 10.93 -20.33 10.67
N GLU A 113 10.38 -21.50 10.98
CA GLU A 113 9.12 -21.98 10.39
C GLU A 113 7.94 -21.06 10.73
N GLU A 114 7.86 -20.61 11.98
CA GLU A 114 6.80 -19.70 12.44
C GLU A 114 6.90 -18.34 11.74
N ASN A 115 8.12 -17.85 11.51
CA ASN A 115 8.33 -16.63 10.75
C ASN A 115 7.88 -16.78 9.30
N LEU A 116 8.17 -17.91 8.64
CA LEU A 116 7.71 -18.17 7.27
C LEU A 116 6.18 -18.20 7.19
N ARG A 117 5.49 -18.84 8.14
CA ARG A 117 4.01 -18.80 8.21
C ARG A 117 3.50 -17.37 8.34
N ARG A 118 4.07 -16.60 9.27
CA ARG A 118 3.68 -15.20 9.49
C ARG A 118 3.89 -14.33 8.26
N TYR A 119 4.97 -14.53 7.50
CA TYR A 119 5.17 -13.78 6.27
C TYR A 119 4.13 -14.11 5.20
N CYS A 120 3.73 -15.38 5.06
CA CYS A 120 2.63 -15.78 4.19
C CYS A 120 1.32 -15.11 4.62
N GLU A 121 0.96 -15.23 5.90
CA GLU A 121 -0.24 -14.62 6.47
C GLU A 121 -0.25 -13.10 6.32
N ARG A 122 0.90 -12.45 6.50
CA ARG A 122 1.03 -10.99 6.34
C ARG A 122 0.79 -10.56 4.90
N ILE A 123 1.35 -11.28 3.92
CA ILE A 123 1.09 -11.00 2.50
C ILE A 123 -0.40 -11.14 2.22
N VAL A 124 -1.00 -12.27 2.62
CA VAL A 124 -2.44 -12.54 2.41
C VAL A 124 -3.29 -11.43 3.04
N ARG A 125 -3.10 -11.17 4.32
CA ARG A 125 -3.87 -10.18 5.07
C ARG A 125 -3.73 -8.77 4.47
N PHE A 126 -2.54 -8.38 4.06
CA PHE A 126 -2.35 -7.07 3.44
C PHE A 126 -3.04 -7.00 2.09
N VAL A 127 -2.81 -7.97 1.19
CA VAL A 127 -3.41 -7.93 -0.16
C VAL A 127 -4.93 -7.93 -0.07
N GLU A 128 -5.54 -8.63 0.88
CA GLU A 128 -6.98 -8.63 1.08
C GLU A 128 -7.54 -7.35 1.71
N SER A 129 -6.70 -6.56 2.38
CA SER A 129 -7.14 -5.35 3.06
C SER A 129 -7.57 -4.24 2.08
N ASP A 130 -8.44 -3.35 2.54
CA ASP A 130 -8.76 -2.12 1.81
C ASP A 130 -7.53 -1.19 1.71
N ASP A 131 -6.60 -1.29 2.68
CA ASP A 131 -5.35 -0.52 2.67
C ASP A 131 -4.49 -0.84 1.44
N PHE A 132 -4.54 -2.07 0.93
CA PHE A 132 -3.87 -2.43 -0.32
C PHE A 132 -4.43 -1.64 -1.51
N LEU A 133 -5.75 -1.51 -1.61
CA LEU A 133 -6.39 -0.74 -2.69
C LEU A 133 -6.11 0.76 -2.57
N VAL A 134 -6.18 1.30 -1.36
CA VAL A 134 -5.83 2.71 -1.08
C VAL A 134 -4.37 2.96 -1.45
N PHE A 135 -3.46 2.07 -1.05
CA PHE A 135 -2.04 2.20 -1.39
C PHE A 135 -1.82 2.16 -2.90
N GLN A 136 -2.47 1.24 -3.61
CA GLN A 136 -2.39 1.15 -5.08
C GLN A 136 -2.87 2.42 -5.77
N GLN A 137 -4.00 2.98 -5.32
CA GLN A 137 -4.46 4.27 -5.84
C GLN A 137 -3.44 5.38 -5.62
N ARG A 138 -2.78 5.42 -4.46
CA ARG A 138 -1.73 6.41 -4.18
C ARG A 138 -0.49 6.21 -5.05
N VAL A 139 -0.09 4.98 -5.34
CA VAL A 139 1.04 4.68 -6.24
C VAL A 139 0.72 5.11 -7.67
N GLU A 140 -0.47 4.82 -8.17
CA GLU A 140 -0.90 5.28 -9.50
C GLU A 140 -0.98 6.80 -9.56
N LEU A 141 -1.51 7.47 -8.53
CA LEU A 141 -1.47 8.92 -8.43
C LEU A 141 -0.04 9.47 -8.36
N ALA A 142 0.89 8.79 -7.68
CA ALA A 142 2.29 9.23 -7.61
C ALA A 142 3.03 9.15 -8.96
N ARG A 143 2.54 8.32 -9.89
CA ARG A 143 3.06 8.24 -11.26
C ARG A 143 2.48 9.33 -12.17
N ASP A 144 1.38 9.95 -11.77
CA ASP A 144 0.81 11.06 -12.51
C ASP A 144 1.57 12.35 -12.19
N GLU A 145 2.45 12.74 -13.10
CA GLU A 145 3.25 13.97 -13.02
C GLU A 145 2.41 15.24 -13.24
N SER A 146 1.12 15.10 -13.52
CA SER A 146 0.23 16.24 -13.74
C SER A 146 0.04 17.07 -12.48
N ARG A 147 -0.16 18.37 -12.71
CA ARG A 147 -0.50 19.34 -11.67
C ARG A 147 -1.99 19.62 -11.72
N TYR A 148 -2.60 19.84 -10.55
CA TYR A 148 -4.03 20.00 -10.41
C TYR A 148 -4.39 21.27 -9.64
N ARG A 149 -5.52 21.86 -10.02
CA ARG A 149 -6.31 22.74 -9.15
C ARG A 149 -7.45 21.97 -8.56
N VAL A 150 -7.68 22.16 -7.26
CA VAL A 150 -8.73 21.48 -6.52
C VAL A 150 -9.78 22.51 -6.13
N TYR A 151 -11.02 22.27 -6.53
CA TYR A 151 -12.17 23.11 -6.22
C TYR A 151 -13.17 22.33 -5.38
N ILE A 152 -13.95 23.03 -4.57
CA ILE A 152 -15.13 22.43 -3.94
C ILE A 152 -16.26 22.40 -4.97
N SER A 153 -16.83 21.22 -5.18
CA SER A 153 -18.01 21.06 -6.02
C SER A 153 -19.24 21.39 -5.21
N CYS A 154 -19.82 22.57 -5.44
CA CYS A 154 -21.08 22.96 -4.80
C CYS A 154 -22.08 23.51 -5.81
N ASN A 155 -23.34 23.13 -5.63
CA ASN A 155 -24.51 23.72 -6.28
C ASN A 155 -25.29 24.57 -5.27
N ASP A 156 -26.34 25.27 -5.72
CA ASP A 156 -27.15 26.11 -4.83
C ASP A 156 -27.77 25.30 -3.66
N ASP A 157 -28.12 24.04 -3.91
CA ASP A 157 -28.79 23.17 -2.94
C ASP A 157 -27.86 22.72 -1.80
N ASN A 158 -26.57 22.50 -2.07
CA ASN A 158 -25.60 22.03 -1.09
C ASN A 158 -24.66 23.11 -0.54
N ARG A 159 -24.73 24.36 -1.06
CA ARG A 159 -23.78 25.45 -0.71
C ARG A 159 -23.73 25.76 0.78
N LYS A 160 -24.89 25.84 1.46
CA LYS A 160 -24.95 26.13 2.91
C LYS A 160 -24.25 25.05 3.72
N HIS A 161 -24.48 23.79 3.36
CA HIS A 161 -23.87 22.62 3.99
C HIS A 161 -22.36 22.60 3.78
N ALA A 162 -21.92 22.80 2.54
CA ALA A 162 -20.51 22.89 2.19
C ALA A 162 -19.80 24.03 2.93
N THR A 163 -20.45 25.18 3.10
CA THR A 163 -19.91 26.33 3.84
C THR A 163 -19.60 25.97 5.29
N VAL A 164 -20.57 25.37 6.00
CA VAL A 164 -20.41 25.02 7.42
C VAL A 164 -19.31 23.97 7.59
N LYS A 165 -19.31 22.94 6.73
CA LYS A 165 -18.31 21.87 6.78
C LYS A 165 -16.91 22.36 6.44
N LEU A 166 -16.76 23.24 5.44
CA LEU A 166 -15.49 23.86 5.10
C LEU A 166 -14.95 24.72 6.26
N ALA A 167 -15.83 25.53 6.86
CA ALA A 167 -15.47 26.35 8.02
C ALA A 167 -14.94 25.50 9.17
N ALA A 168 -15.62 24.40 9.49
CA ALA A 168 -15.19 23.46 10.52
C ALA A 168 -13.86 22.77 10.17
N LEU A 169 -13.75 22.20 8.97
CA LEU A 169 -12.58 21.41 8.54
C LEU A 169 -11.30 22.26 8.46
N ARG A 170 -11.40 23.51 8.01
CA ARG A 170 -10.26 24.41 7.86
C ARG A 170 -10.10 25.41 9.00
N ASN A 171 -10.90 25.30 10.05
CA ASN A 171 -10.94 26.24 11.18
C ASN A 171 -11.05 27.70 10.72
N LEU A 172 -11.97 27.97 9.78
CA LEU A 172 -12.20 29.29 9.20
C LEU A 172 -13.50 29.90 9.74
N PRO A 173 -13.61 31.23 9.83
CA PRO A 173 -14.91 31.88 10.01
C PRO A 173 -15.89 31.50 8.90
N VAL A 174 -17.16 31.29 9.24
CA VAL A 174 -18.22 30.88 8.27
C VAL A 174 -18.34 31.86 7.09
N ILE A 175 -18.20 33.16 7.36
CA ILE A 175 -18.24 34.21 6.33
C ILE A 175 -17.09 34.02 5.33
N GLU A 176 -15.89 33.65 5.81
CA GLU A 176 -14.73 33.43 4.96
C GLU A 176 -14.90 32.17 4.11
N ALA A 177 -15.38 31.08 4.70
CA ALA A 177 -15.69 29.85 3.98
C ALA A 177 -16.71 30.10 2.86
N ARG A 178 -17.77 30.87 3.15
CA ARG A 178 -18.80 31.25 2.18
C ARG A 178 -18.21 32.06 1.03
N ARG A 179 -17.42 33.09 1.36
CA ARG A 179 -16.77 33.96 0.37
C ARG A 179 -15.90 33.17 -0.60
N ARG A 180 -15.11 32.20 -0.09
CA ARG A 180 -14.27 31.33 -0.93
C ARG A 180 -15.07 30.46 -1.89
N LEU A 181 -16.20 29.91 -1.43
CA LEU A 181 -17.11 29.12 -2.26
C LEU A 181 -17.76 29.98 -3.36
N GLU A 182 -18.24 31.17 -3.01
CA GLU A 182 -18.87 32.10 -3.97
C GLU A 182 -17.86 32.65 -4.99
N ALA A 183 -16.62 32.89 -4.58
CA ALA A 183 -15.54 33.35 -5.46
C ALA A 183 -14.94 32.24 -6.34
N HIS A 184 -15.44 31.00 -6.25
CA HIS A 184 -14.88 29.82 -6.93
C HIS A 184 -13.35 29.71 -6.76
N THR A 185 -12.84 30.10 -5.59
CA THR A 185 -11.41 30.07 -5.32
C THR A 185 -10.96 28.62 -5.18
N PRO A 186 -9.85 28.20 -5.82
CA PRO A 186 -9.33 26.86 -5.62
C PRO A 186 -8.99 26.66 -4.13
N LEU A 187 -9.35 25.49 -3.61
CA LEU A 187 -8.95 25.03 -2.29
C LEU A 187 -7.44 24.84 -2.23
N ALA A 188 -6.87 24.32 -3.32
CA ALA A 188 -5.44 24.18 -3.54
C ALA A 188 -5.14 24.42 -5.02
N ASP A 189 -4.03 25.10 -5.29
CA ASP A 189 -3.54 25.37 -6.65
C ASP A 189 -2.16 24.75 -6.80
N ASP A 190 -1.85 24.34 -8.03
CA ASP A 190 -0.60 23.68 -8.39
C ASP A 190 -0.21 22.56 -7.41
N VAL A 191 -1.07 21.55 -7.27
CA VAL A 191 -0.79 20.38 -6.41
C VAL A 191 -0.54 19.13 -7.22
N SER A 192 0.22 18.19 -6.65
CA SER A 192 0.45 16.88 -7.28
C SER A 192 -0.85 16.05 -7.30
N ALA A 193 -0.91 15.03 -8.15
CA ALA A 193 -2.00 14.05 -8.13
C ALA A 193 -2.17 13.38 -6.76
N VAL A 194 -1.07 13.12 -6.04
CA VAL A 194 -1.09 12.54 -4.69
C VAL A 194 -1.77 13.48 -3.70
N ASP A 195 -1.39 14.75 -3.71
CA ASP A 195 -1.96 15.76 -2.81
C ASP A 195 -3.43 16.01 -3.14
N ALA A 196 -3.78 16.08 -4.42
CA ALA A 196 -5.17 16.17 -4.87
C ALA A 196 -6.01 14.96 -4.40
N GLY A 197 -5.45 13.75 -4.47
CA GLY A 197 -6.09 12.53 -3.96
C GLY A 197 -6.27 12.55 -2.44
N ASN A 198 -5.27 13.00 -1.68
CA ASN A 198 -5.38 13.14 -0.23
C ASN A 198 -6.50 14.13 0.15
N LEU A 199 -6.60 15.26 -0.57
CA LEU A 199 -7.69 16.23 -0.39
C LEU A 199 -9.07 15.63 -0.69
N LEU A 200 -9.19 14.81 -1.74
CA LEU A 200 -10.45 14.11 -2.06
C LEU A 200 -10.89 13.20 -0.92
N VAL A 201 -9.97 12.43 -0.33
CA VAL A 201 -10.28 11.53 0.80
C VAL A 201 -10.69 12.35 2.03
N GLU A 202 -9.93 13.39 2.38
CA GLU A 202 -10.19 14.28 3.52
C GLU A 202 -11.60 14.89 3.42
N PHE A 203 -11.96 15.43 2.25
CA PHE A 203 -13.24 16.13 2.06
C PHE A 203 -14.42 15.18 1.88
N ARG A 204 -14.22 14.02 1.24
CA ARG A 204 -15.26 13.00 1.14
C ARG A 204 -15.64 12.45 2.52
N ALA A 205 -14.68 12.30 3.44
CA ALA A 205 -14.96 11.84 4.81
C ALA A 205 -15.91 12.77 5.56
N VAL A 206 -15.90 14.07 5.24
CA VAL A 206 -16.86 15.04 5.76
C VAL A 206 -18.01 15.30 4.80
N GLY A 207 -18.21 14.50 3.75
CA GLY A 207 -19.29 14.60 2.77
C GLY A 207 -19.31 15.93 2.02
N ILE A 208 -18.14 16.41 1.58
CA ILE A 208 -17.98 17.47 0.58
C ILE A 208 -17.35 16.85 -0.66
N ASP A 209 -17.95 17.10 -1.82
CA ASP A 209 -17.38 16.69 -3.11
C ASP A 209 -16.38 17.73 -3.62
N LEU A 210 -15.28 17.27 -4.22
CA LEU A 210 -14.30 18.13 -4.88
C LEU A 210 -14.31 17.90 -6.39
N ARG A 211 -13.96 18.94 -7.14
CA ARG A 211 -13.71 18.92 -8.57
C ARG A 211 -12.22 19.18 -8.81
N LEU A 212 -11.61 18.34 -9.64
CA LEU A 212 -10.22 18.52 -10.05
C LEU A 212 -10.17 19.13 -11.44
N GLU A 213 -9.29 20.11 -11.64
CA GLU A 213 -8.91 20.62 -12.96
C GLU A 213 -7.43 20.36 -13.18
N ARG A 214 -7.10 19.61 -14.24
CA ARG A 214 -5.72 19.36 -14.64
C ARG A 214 -5.13 20.64 -15.24
N LEU A 215 -3.98 21.06 -14.75
CA LEU A 215 -3.22 22.16 -15.32
C LEU A 215 -2.52 21.70 -16.61
N PRO A 216 -2.44 22.55 -17.64
CA PRO A 216 -1.65 22.24 -18.82
C PRO A 216 -0.20 22.04 -18.41
N GLY A 217 0.40 20.90 -18.78
CA GLY A 217 1.82 20.65 -18.55
C GLY A 217 2.64 21.72 -19.27
N GLY A 218 3.57 22.35 -18.56
CA GLY A 218 4.57 23.18 -19.20
C GLY A 218 5.45 22.29 -20.07
N GLU A 219 5.42 22.50 -21.39
CA GLU A 219 6.40 21.95 -22.33
C GLU A 219 7.81 22.48 -22.04
#